data_AF-A0AAD5DEV9-F1
#
_entry.id   AF-A0AAD5DEV9-F1
#
_cell.length_a   1.000
_cell.length_b   1.000
_cell.length_c   1.000
_cell.angle_alpha   90.00
_cell.angle_beta   90.00
_cell.angle_gamma   90.00
#
_symmetry.space_group_name_H-M   'P 1'
#
loop_
_entity.id
_entity.type
_entity.pdbx_description
1 polymer ?
#
loop_
_entity_poly.entity_id
_entity_poly.type
_entity_poly.pdbx_seq_one_letter_code
_entity_poly.pdbx_strand_id
1 'polypeptide(L)'
;MSLATASSSCCSSTAAISRRTALLPAQRCPAAAAGRRRQHVAASLDSTTVTAVTQQAVAFVAVLGGEAAFTGLTTDASTPGRPTVPATMGGVLGTLMAAVLVQQEGALGTAGCVVGALAGAAMLSVMIQRVQKTPFNPEDWPGAKAWPATMALISFFSLSVFFQALRTALE
;
A
#
# COMPACT_ATOMS: atom_id res chain seq x y z
N MET A 1 14.08 36.83 32.21
CA MET A 1 12.87 37.58 31.80
C MET A 1 11.68 36.66 31.99
N SER A 2 10.85 37.00 32.97
CA SER A 2 9.58 36.34 33.32
C SER A 2 8.45 37.18 32.73
N LEU A 3 7.38 36.53 32.25
CA LEU A 3 6.00 37.00 31.99
C LEU A 3 5.37 35.92 31.07
N ALA A 4 4.71 34.89 31.59
CA ALA A 4 3.34 34.85 32.13
C ALA A 4 2.22 35.00 31.08
N THR A 5 1.31 34.02 31.13
CA THR A 5 -0.16 34.10 30.93
C THR A 5 -0.73 34.38 29.53
N ALA A 6 -1.48 33.41 29.00
CA ALA A 6 -2.94 33.57 28.89
C ALA A 6 -3.62 32.21 28.62
N SER A 7 -4.21 31.66 29.68
CA SER A 7 -5.29 30.68 29.65
C SER A 7 -6.55 31.37 29.15
N SER A 8 -7.32 30.74 28.24
CA SER A 8 -8.69 31.15 27.97
C SER A 8 -9.64 30.02 28.37
N SER A 9 -10.46 30.35 29.36
CA SER A 9 -11.56 29.58 29.94
C SER A 9 -12.88 29.94 29.25
N CYS A 10 -13.87 29.05 29.38
CA CYS A 10 -15.31 29.26 29.62
C CYS A 10 -16.12 28.15 28.94
N CYS A 11 -16.72 27.24 29.74
CA CYS A 11 -18.11 27.31 30.27
C CYS A 11 -19.16 27.04 29.18
N SER A 12 -20.26 26.34 29.36
CA SER A 12 -20.87 25.50 30.40
C SER A 12 -22.18 25.03 29.75
N SER A 13 -22.65 23.82 30.04
CA SER A 13 -24.09 23.54 30.14
C SER A 13 -24.32 22.19 30.82
N THR A 14 -24.49 22.27 32.13
CA THR A 14 -25.10 21.24 32.97
C THR A 14 -26.60 21.56 33.06
N ALA A 15 -27.44 20.64 32.61
CA ALA A 15 -28.87 20.59 32.91
C ALA A 15 -29.35 19.16 32.62
N ALA A 16 -30.27 18.52 33.34
CA ALA A 16 -30.82 18.70 34.67
C ALA A 16 -31.47 17.34 34.97
N ILE A 17 -31.33 16.86 36.19
CA ILE A 17 -31.99 15.66 36.69
C ILE A 17 -33.50 15.92 36.72
N SER A 18 -34.29 15.15 35.98
CA SER A 18 -35.74 15.09 36.14
C SER A 18 -36.13 13.68 36.56
N ARG A 19 -36.40 13.51 37.86
CA ARG A 19 -37.09 12.34 38.41
C ARG A 19 -38.58 12.46 38.07
N ARG A 20 -39.11 11.54 37.26
CA ARG A 20 -40.53 11.18 37.31
C ARG A 20 -40.68 9.67 37.29
N THR A 21 -40.96 9.14 38.47
CA THR A 21 -41.59 7.86 38.73
C THR A 21 -43.01 7.88 38.15
N ALA A 22 -43.30 6.98 37.21
CA ALA A 22 -44.66 6.56 36.89
C ALA A 22 -44.63 5.07 36.54
N LEU A 23 -45.04 4.27 37.52
CA LEU A 23 -45.43 2.87 37.36
C LEU A 23 -46.64 2.80 36.42
N LEU A 24 -46.63 1.87 35.45
CA LEU A 24 -47.75 1.05 34.97
C LEU A 24 -47.25 0.10 33.83
N PRO A 25 -47.96 -1.00 33.51
CA PRO A 25 -47.35 -2.28 33.19
C PRO A 25 -47.31 -2.67 31.70
N ALA A 26 -46.37 -3.58 31.41
CA ALA A 26 -46.34 -4.58 30.34
C ALA A 26 -47.11 -4.30 29.03
N GLN A 27 -46.37 -3.88 28.00
CA GLN A 27 -46.71 -4.21 26.61
C GLN A 27 -45.58 -4.99 25.94
N ARG A 28 -46.03 -6.02 25.23
CA ARG A 28 -45.30 -7.14 24.64
C ARG A 28 -44.25 -6.68 23.63
N CYS A 29 -43.10 -7.36 23.62
CA CYS A 29 -42.19 -7.40 22.48
C CYS A 29 -42.95 -7.70 21.18
N PRO A 30 -42.56 -7.03 20.10
CA PRO A 30 -41.96 -7.77 19.01
C PRO A 30 -40.48 -7.44 19.00
N ALA A 31 -39.66 -8.48 18.82
CA ALA A 31 -38.25 -8.34 18.52
C ALA A 31 -38.10 -7.29 17.43
N ALA A 32 -37.65 -6.09 17.81
CA ALA A 32 -37.02 -5.20 16.85
C ALA A 32 -35.82 -6.02 16.39
N ALA A 33 -35.96 -6.59 15.19
CA ALA A 33 -34.85 -7.10 14.43
C ALA A 33 -33.84 -5.96 14.42
N ALA A 34 -32.89 -6.04 15.35
CA ALA A 34 -31.64 -5.34 15.27
C ALA A 34 -31.04 -5.92 14.00
N GLY A 35 -31.41 -5.33 12.87
CA GLY A 35 -30.53 -5.23 11.75
C GLY A 35 -29.28 -4.61 12.32
N ARG A 36 -28.37 -5.47 12.80
CA ARG A 36 -26.95 -5.29 12.57
C ARG A 36 -26.87 -5.10 11.07
N ARG A 37 -27.12 -3.86 10.63
CA ARG A 37 -26.44 -3.31 9.48
C ARG A 37 -25.01 -3.60 9.86
N ARG A 38 -24.46 -4.70 9.30
CA ARG A 38 -23.03 -4.91 9.31
C ARG A 38 -22.54 -3.61 8.70
N GLN A 39 -22.15 -2.67 9.55
CA GLN A 39 -21.20 -1.68 9.16
C GLN A 39 -20.05 -2.56 8.74
N HIS A 40 -20.00 -2.87 7.44
CA HIS A 40 -18.76 -3.26 6.83
C HIS A 40 -17.85 -2.15 7.29
N VAL A 41 -17.01 -2.45 8.27
CA VAL A 41 -15.87 -1.62 8.62
C VAL A 41 -15.19 -1.49 7.28
N ALA A 42 -15.40 -0.33 6.65
CA ALA A 42 -14.76 -0.05 5.39
C ALA A 42 -13.29 -0.12 5.74
N ALA A 43 -12.62 -1.16 5.27
CA ALA A 43 -11.19 -1.35 5.43
C ALA A 43 -10.50 -0.04 5.05
N SER A 44 -10.21 0.78 6.05
CA SER A 44 -9.67 2.12 5.88
C SER A 44 -8.25 2.04 6.38
N LEU A 45 -7.32 2.07 5.43
CA LEU A 45 -5.91 2.22 5.75
C LEU A 45 -5.73 3.54 6.49
N ASP A 46 -4.95 3.54 7.56
CA ASP A 46 -4.56 4.79 8.21
C ASP A 46 -3.74 5.66 7.24
N SER A 47 -3.85 6.98 7.40
CA SER A 47 -3.18 7.96 6.53
C SER A 47 -1.64 7.79 6.53
N THR A 48 -1.05 7.36 7.64
CA THR A 48 0.39 7.10 7.72
C THR A 48 0.81 5.91 6.85
N THR A 49 0.04 4.82 6.89
CA THR A 49 0.24 3.63 6.04
C THR A 49 0.09 3.99 4.56
N VAL A 50 -0.97 4.71 4.21
CA VAL A 50 -1.20 5.19 2.83
C VAL A 50 -0.01 6.00 2.33
N THR A 51 0.48 6.94 3.13
CA THR A 51 1.63 7.79 2.76
C THR A 51 2.91 6.97 2.57
N ALA A 52 3.21 6.05 3.49
CA ALA A 52 4.40 5.20 3.41
C ALA A 52 4.39 4.27 2.18
N VAL A 53 3.25 3.63 1.92
CA VAL A 53 3.05 2.75 0.76
C VAL A 53 3.23 3.53 -0.53
N THR A 54 2.60 4.70 -0.64
CA THR A 54 2.68 5.54 -1.84
C THR A 54 4.10 6.05 -2.08
N GLN A 55 4.84 6.46 -1.05
CA GLN A 55 6.24 6.87 -1.18
C GLN A 55 7.12 5.73 -1.73
N GLN A 56 6.97 4.53 -1.18
CA GLN A 56 7.74 3.38 -1.62
C GLN A 56 7.35 2.93 -3.04
N ALA A 57 6.07 2.99 -3.38
CA ALA A 57 5.58 2.69 -4.72
C ALA A 57 6.13 3.68 -5.76
N VAL A 58 6.15 4.98 -5.46
CA VAL A 58 6.72 6.01 -6.33
C VAL A 58 8.23 5.81 -6.50
N ALA A 59 8.96 5.55 -5.41
CA ALA A 59 10.39 5.26 -5.49
C ALA A 59 10.68 4.03 -6.35
N PHE A 60 9.90 2.95 -6.18
CA PHE A 60 10.01 1.74 -7.00
C PHE A 60 9.73 2.04 -8.47
N VAL A 61 8.66 2.78 -8.78
CA VAL A 61 8.31 3.20 -10.14
C VAL A 61 9.42 4.03 -10.78
N ALA A 62 10.01 4.97 -10.04
CA ALA A 62 11.10 5.79 -10.55
C ALA A 62 12.33 4.95 -10.90
N VAL A 63 12.73 4.02 -10.02
CA VAL A 63 13.89 3.15 -10.24
C VAL A 63 13.63 2.19 -11.40
N LEU A 64 12.48 1.51 -11.40
CA LEU A 64 12.14 0.52 -12.41
C LEU A 64 11.89 1.16 -13.78
N GLY A 65 11.22 2.32 -13.81
CA GLY A 65 10.98 3.10 -15.02
C GLY A 65 12.27 3.69 -15.59
N GLY A 66 13.16 4.18 -14.71
CA GLY A 66 14.49 4.64 -15.11
C GLY A 66 15.33 3.51 -15.71
N GLU A 67 15.30 2.32 -15.11
CA GLU A 67 15.98 1.14 -15.65
C GLU A 67 15.41 0.70 -17.00
N ALA A 68 14.08 0.67 -17.13
CA ALA A 68 13.40 0.33 -18.37
C ALA A 68 13.74 1.33 -19.50
N ALA A 69 13.75 2.63 -19.19
CA ALA A 69 14.12 3.67 -20.14
C ALA A 69 15.58 3.55 -20.57
N PHE A 70 16.50 3.41 -19.61
CA PHE A 70 17.92 3.25 -19.89
C PHE A 70 18.17 2.00 -20.75
N THR A 71 17.69 0.85 -20.30
CA THR A 71 17.88 -0.44 -20.99
C THR A 71 17.15 -0.50 -22.33
N GLY A 72 16.03 0.22 -22.47
CA GLY A 72 15.31 0.40 -23.72
C GLY A 72 16.16 1.08 -24.79
N LEU A 73 16.96 2.07 -24.38
CA LEU A 73 17.77 2.91 -25.27
C LEU A 73 19.17 2.36 -25.54
N THR A 74 19.79 1.65 -24.58
CA THR A 74 21.24 1.36 -24.62
C THR A 74 21.61 -0.11 -24.80
N THR A 75 20.65 -1.03 -24.73
CA THR A 75 20.95 -2.48 -24.73
C THR A 75 20.33 -3.16 -25.94
N ASP A 76 21.09 -4.07 -26.56
CA ASP A 76 20.63 -4.88 -27.68
C ASP A 76 19.53 -5.88 -27.24
N ALA A 77 18.55 -6.16 -28.10
CA ALA A 77 17.47 -7.10 -27.80
C ALA A 77 17.94 -8.55 -27.57
N SER A 78 19.10 -8.91 -28.13
CA SER A 78 19.70 -10.24 -28.02
C SER A 78 20.45 -10.47 -26.70
N THR A 79 20.67 -9.45 -25.86
CA THR A 79 21.47 -9.58 -24.64
C THR A 79 20.78 -10.49 -23.61
N PRO A 80 21.44 -11.58 -23.15
CA PRO A 80 20.88 -12.46 -22.12
C PRO A 80 20.56 -11.72 -20.83
N GLY A 81 19.38 -11.96 -20.26
CA GLY A 81 18.97 -11.33 -19.00
C GLY A 81 18.49 -9.87 -19.14
N ARG A 82 18.37 -9.34 -20.37
CA ARG A 82 17.74 -8.04 -20.63
C ARG A 82 16.29 -8.05 -20.12
N PRO A 83 15.82 -6.99 -19.45
CA PRO A 83 14.42 -6.81 -19.13
C PRO A 83 13.62 -6.64 -20.43
N THR A 84 12.52 -7.37 -20.56
CA THR A 84 11.57 -7.08 -21.64
C THR A 84 10.88 -5.76 -21.30
N VAL A 85 11.03 -4.76 -22.17
CA VAL A 85 10.41 -3.43 -21.98
C VAL A 85 8.92 -3.55 -21.68
N PRO A 86 8.13 -4.42 -22.35
CA PRO A 86 6.72 -4.58 -22.02
C PRO A 86 6.45 -5.08 -20.59
N ALA A 87 7.19 -6.07 -20.09
CA ALA A 87 6.97 -6.59 -18.74
C ALA A 87 7.34 -5.56 -17.67
N THR A 88 8.44 -4.84 -17.89
CA THR A 88 8.95 -3.84 -16.96
C THR A 88 8.03 -2.63 -16.89
N MET A 89 7.54 -2.16 -18.05
CA MET A 89 6.52 -1.11 -18.13
C MET A 89 5.18 -1.54 -17.52
N GLY A 90 4.80 -2.82 -17.68
CA GLY A 90 3.63 -3.38 -17.01
C GLY A 90 3.75 -3.30 -15.48
N GLY A 91 4.92 -3.62 -14.93
CA GLY A 91 5.22 -3.43 -13.51
C GLY A 91 5.12 -1.97 -13.06
N VAL A 92 5.75 -1.06 -13.81
CA VAL A 92 5.70 0.38 -13.55
C VAL A 92 4.27 0.91 -13.51
N LEU A 93 3.48 0.64 -14.55
CA LEU A 93 2.11 1.11 -14.65
C LEU A 93 1.21 0.46 -13.61
N GLY A 94 1.39 -0.84 -13.35
CA GLY A 94 0.66 -1.57 -12.32
C GLY A 94 0.91 -1.01 -10.93
N THR A 95 2.17 -0.72 -10.58
CA THR A 95 2.51 -0.13 -9.28
C THR A 95 2.07 1.33 -9.16
N LEU A 96 2.15 2.12 -10.24
CA LEU A 96 1.63 3.50 -10.25
C LEU A 96 0.11 3.51 -10.04
N MET A 97 -0.61 2.64 -10.75
CA MET A 97 -2.06 2.48 -10.58
C MET A 97 -2.41 2.05 -9.16
N ALA A 98 -1.65 1.10 -8.59
CA ALA A 98 -1.82 0.70 -7.19
C ALA A 98 -1.63 1.88 -6.23
N ALA A 99 -0.60 2.70 -6.43
CA ALA A 99 -0.37 3.90 -5.62
C ALA A 99 -1.55 4.86 -5.68
N VAL A 100 -2.14 5.11 -6.86
CA VAL A 100 -3.32 5.97 -7.00
C VAL A 100 -4.55 5.36 -6.30
N LEU A 101 -4.75 4.05 -6.43
CA LEU A 101 -5.88 3.35 -5.81
C LEU A 101 -5.78 3.32 -4.29
N VAL A 102 -4.57 3.16 -3.72
CA VAL A 102 -4.34 3.15 -2.25
C VAL A 102 -4.72 4.48 -1.59
N GLN A 103 -4.70 5.60 -2.34
CA GLN A 103 -5.17 6.90 -1.83
C GLN A 103 -6.70 6.98 -1.70
N GLN A 104 -7.45 6.02 -2.26
CA GLN A 104 -8.91 6.00 -2.19
C GLN A 104 -9.39 5.33 -0.90
N GLU A 105 -10.51 5.81 -0.36
CA GLU A 105 -11.08 5.25 0.85
C GLU A 105 -11.80 3.91 0.61
N GLY A 106 -11.81 3.06 1.66
CA GLY A 106 -12.57 1.82 1.69
C GLY A 106 -12.07 0.73 0.73
N ALA A 107 -13.01 0.09 0.04
CA ALA A 107 -12.73 -1.09 -0.78
C ALA A 107 -11.74 -0.81 -1.94
N LEU A 108 -11.72 0.41 -2.46
CA LEU A 108 -10.80 0.81 -3.53
C LEU A 108 -9.35 0.90 -3.03
N GLY A 109 -9.12 1.42 -1.83
CA GLY A 109 -7.79 1.43 -1.19
C GLY A 109 -7.26 0.03 -0.93
N THR A 110 -8.14 -0.86 -0.46
CA THR A 110 -7.81 -2.28 -0.28
C THR A 110 -7.50 -2.98 -1.61
N ALA A 111 -8.29 -2.71 -2.65
CA ALA A 111 -8.03 -3.22 -4.00
C ALA A 111 -6.69 -2.70 -4.54
N GLY A 112 -6.34 -1.44 -4.26
CA GLY A 112 -5.03 -0.87 -4.58
C GLY A 112 -3.88 -1.66 -3.95
N CYS A 113 -4.02 -2.08 -2.69
CA CYS A 113 -3.03 -2.93 -2.02
C CYS A 113 -2.89 -4.31 -2.69
N VAL A 114 -4.01 -4.93 -3.09
CA VAL A 114 -4.00 -6.20 -3.83
C VAL A 114 -3.29 -6.04 -5.17
N VAL A 115 -3.65 -5.01 -5.95
CA VAL A 115 -3.01 -4.72 -7.24
C VAL A 115 -1.52 -4.48 -7.07
N GLY A 116 -1.12 -3.70 -6.06
CA GLY A 116 0.28 -3.41 -5.77
C GLY A 116 1.07 -4.64 -5.36
N ALA A 117 0.49 -5.51 -4.53
CA ALA A 117 1.10 -6.79 -4.16
C ALA A 117 1.27 -7.70 -5.39
N LEU A 118 0.25 -7.83 -6.24
CA LEU A 118 0.34 -8.62 -7.46
C LEU A 118 1.38 -8.07 -8.44
N ALA A 119 1.44 -6.74 -8.64
CA ALA A 119 2.44 -6.09 -9.48
C ALA A 119 3.86 -6.32 -8.93
N GLY A 120 4.06 -6.18 -7.62
CA GLY A 120 5.34 -6.44 -6.95
C GLY A 120 5.78 -7.91 -7.07
N ALA A 121 4.87 -8.86 -6.88
CA ALA A 121 5.14 -10.29 -7.04
C ALA A 121 5.47 -10.66 -8.49
N ALA A 122 4.73 -10.11 -9.45
CA ALA A 122 5.01 -10.30 -10.87
C ALA A 122 6.41 -9.77 -11.24
N MET A 123 6.76 -8.57 -10.79
CA MET A 123 8.09 -7.99 -11.04
C MET A 123 9.21 -8.76 -10.35
N LEU A 124 8.99 -9.23 -9.12
CA LEU A 124 9.93 -10.10 -8.43
C LEU A 124 10.21 -11.37 -9.24
N SER A 125 9.17 -12.02 -9.75
CA SER A 125 9.30 -13.22 -10.60
C SER A 125 10.11 -12.93 -11.87
N VAL A 126 9.81 -11.82 -12.56
CA VAL A 126 10.56 -11.38 -13.75
C VAL A 126 12.04 -11.16 -13.42
N MET A 127 12.36 -10.51 -12.30
CA MET A 127 13.74 -10.23 -11.91
C MET A 127 14.50 -11.50 -11.49
N ILE A 128 13.87 -12.43 -10.78
CA ILE A 128 14.46 -13.73 -10.47
C ILE A 128 14.79 -14.50 -11.76
N GLN A 129 13.87 -14.52 -12.73
CA GLN A 129 14.13 -15.15 -14.03
C GLN A 129 15.30 -14.48 -14.76
N ARG A 130 15.47 -13.15 -14.65
CA ARG A 130 16.63 -12.45 -15.21
C ARG A 130 17.93 -12.88 -14.53
N VAL A 131 17.96 -12.99 -13.20
CA VAL A 131 19.13 -13.49 -12.47
C VAL A 131 19.53 -14.89 -12.95
N GLN A 132 18.55 -15.77 -13.14
CA GLN A 132 18.78 -17.14 -13.61
C GLN A 132 19.33 -17.18 -15.05
N LYS A 133 18.78 -16.35 -15.94
CA LYS A 133 19.20 -16.28 -17.35
C LYS A 133 20.54 -15.57 -17.58
N THR A 134 20.97 -14.73 -16.64
CA THR A 134 22.24 -13.99 -16.77
C THR A 134 23.41 -14.95 -16.53
N PRO A 135 24.43 -15.03 -17.40
CA PRO A 135 25.57 -15.91 -17.20
C PRO A 135 26.39 -15.48 -15.97
N PHE A 136 27.04 -16.46 -15.32
CA PHE A 136 27.99 -16.20 -14.25
C PHE A 136 29.41 -16.12 -14.81
N ASN A 137 30.13 -15.06 -14.48
CA ASN A 137 31.56 -14.92 -14.76
C ASN A 137 32.30 -14.73 -13.43
N PRO A 138 33.19 -15.66 -13.03
CA PRO A 138 33.92 -15.57 -11.76
C PRO A 138 34.94 -14.42 -11.72
N GLU A 139 35.33 -13.88 -12.88
CA GLU A 139 36.30 -12.78 -12.98
C GLU A 139 35.67 -11.39 -12.80
N ASP A 140 34.33 -11.27 -12.88
CA ASP A 140 33.62 -10.00 -12.77
C ASP A 140 33.06 -9.76 -11.35
N TRP A 141 33.47 -8.67 -10.71
CA TRP A 141 32.94 -8.22 -9.42
C TRP A 141 32.52 -6.73 -9.42
N PRO A 142 31.27 -6.38 -9.08
CA PRO A 142 30.10 -7.24 -8.88
C PRO A 142 29.53 -7.63 -10.26
N GLY A 143 29.70 -8.89 -10.67
CA GLY A 143 29.39 -9.33 -12.04
C GLY A 143 27.94 -9.10 -12.48
N ALA A 144 27.65 -9.40 -13.75
CA ALA A 144 26.40 -9.02 -14.44
C ALA A 144 25.09 -9.42 -13.72
N LYS A 145 25.11 -10.44 -12.85
CA LYS A 145 23.95 -10.86 -12.03
C LYS A 145 23.58 -9.87 -10.93
N ALA A 146 24.49 -9.00 -10.51
CA ALA A 146 24.26 -8.09 -9.38
C ALA A 146 23.08 -7.16 -9.65
N TRP A 147 23.00 -6.59 -10.85
CA TRP A 147 21.94 -5.66 -11.21
C TRP A 147 20.51 -6.27 -11.16
N PRO A 148 20.21 -7.38 -11.87
CA PRO A 148 18.90 -8.00 -11.77
C PRO A 148 18.61 -8.54 -10.36
N ALA A 149 19.64 -8.92 -9.58
CA ALA A 149 19.46 -9.32 -8.18
C ALA A 149 19.05 -8.14 -7.29
N THR A 150 19.66 -6.96 -7.47
CA THR A 150 19.25 -5.74 -6.78
C THR A 150 17.81 -5.38 -7.15
N MET A 151 17.44 -5.45 -8.42
CA MET A 151 16.05 -5.18 -8.85
C MET A 151 15.05 -6.20 -8.27
N ALA A 152 15.43 -7.47 -8.13
CA ALA A 152 14.61 -8.46 -7.44
C ALA A 152 14.39 -8.07 -5.97
N LEU A 153 15.44 -7.64 -5.28
CA LEU A 153 15.35 -7.23 -3.88
C LEU A 153 14.46 -5.98 -3.68
N ILE A 154 14.57 -4.97 -4.55
CA ILE A 154 13.68 -3.80 -4.50
C ILE A 154 12.23 -4.21 -4.81
N SER A 155 12.02 -5.12 -5.77
CA SER A 155 10.67 -5.66 -6.08
C SER A 155 10.08 -6.41 -4.89
N PHE A 156 10.90 -7.17 -4.17
CA PHE A 156 10.51 -7.84 -2.93
C PHE A 156 10.08 -6.85 -1.85
N PHE A 157 10.79 -5.74 -1.67
CA PHE A 157 10.37 -4.71 -0.72
C PHE A 157 9.06 -4.04 -1.15
N SER A 158 8.90 -3.73 -2.44
CA SER A 158 7.63 -3.21 -2.96
C SER A 158 6.47 -4.17 -2.66
N LEU A 159 6.62 -5.46 -2.96
CA LEU A 159 5.65 -6.50 -2.61
C LEU A 159 5.36 -6.50 -1.10
N SER A 160 6.41 -6.49 -0.28
CA SER A 160 6.29 -6.59 1.17
C SER A 160 5.49 -5.45 1.77
N VAL A 161 5.63 -4.22 1.26
CA VAL A 161 4.89 -3.06 1.77
C VAL A 161 3.42 -3.08 1.38
N PHE A 162 3.11 -3.44 0.13
CA PHE A 162 1.70 -3.64 -0.24
C PHE A 162 1.05 -4.81 0.50
N PHE A 163 1.80 -5.88 0.78
CA PHE A 163 1.31 -7.01 1.56
C PHE A 163 1.05 -6.64 3.03
N GLN A 164 1.94 -5.87 3.65
CA GLN A 164 1.75 -5.35 5.02
C GLN A 164 0.54 -4.40 5.09
N ALA A 165 0.39 -3.53 4.10
CA ALA A 165 -0.77 -2.65 3.99
C ALA A 165 -2.07 -3.44 3.81
N LEU A 166 -2.06 -4.46 2.95
CA LEU A 166 -3.21 -5.34 2.74
C LEU A 166 -3.61 -6.06 4.03
N ARG A 167 -2.64 -6.59 4.78
CA ARG A 167 -2.92 -7.22 6.07
C ARG A 167 -3.57 -6.24 7.04
N THR A 168 -3.02 -5.02 7.14
CA THR A 168 -3.56 -3.96 8.01
C THR A 168 -4.98 -3.56 7.60
N ALA A 169 -5.30 -3.58 6.30
CA ALA A 169 -6.64 -3.28 5.81
C ALA A 169 -7.67 -4.39 6.13
N LEU A 170 -7.23 -5.64 6.32
CA LEU A 170 -8.10 -6.79 6.53
C LEU A 170 -8.34 -7.13 8.01
N GLU A 171 -7.54 -6.58 8.91
CA GLU A 171 -7.68 -6.68 10.38
C GLU A 171 -8.73 -5.69 10.91
#